data_AF-A0A9N8JCV1-F1
#
_entry.id   AF-A0A9N8JCV1-F1
#
_cell.length_a   1.000
_cell.length_b   1.000
_cell.length_c   1.000
_cell.angle_alpha   90.00
_cell.angle_beta   90.00
_cell.angle_gamma   90.00
#
_symmetry.space_group_name_H-M   'P 1'
#
loop_
_entity.id
_entity.type
_entity.pdbx_description
1 polymer ?
#
loop_
_entity_poly.entity_id
_entity_poly.type
_entity_poly.pdbx_seq_one_letter_code
_entity_poly.pdbx_strand_id
1 'polypeptide(L)'
;MVLAVLKSANRKTYLILDALDESGVPRKDLLAWVEMIAELTSPKIHLLVTSREESDISSVLGRPNLMDQIIAVQTDIIDKDIRAYMEHRLGTGKEFQRWKDRADIQQKIQDSLTRMSGGM
;
A
#
# COMPACT_ATOMS: atom_id res chain seq x y z
N MET A 1 14.61 -14.24 16.53
CA MET A 1 14.67 -13.15 17.53
C MET A 1 13.35 -12.39 17.63
N VAL A 2 12.85 -11.77 16.56
CA VAL A 2 11.60 -10.96 16.57
C VAL A 2 10.38 -11.75 17.09
N LEU A 3 10.16 -12.97 16.62
CA LEU A 3 9.04 -13.82 17.07
C LEU A 3 9.05 -14.14 18.57
N ALA A 4 10.24 -14.34 19.16
CA ALA A 4 10.36 -14.59 20.59
C ALA A 4 9.97 -13.35 21.40
N VAL A 5 10.39 -12.16 20.93
CA VAL A 5 9.99 -10.88 21.51
C VAL A 5 8.47 -10.71 21.41
N LEU A 6 7.87 -10.97 20.24
CA LEU A 6 6.43 -10.87 20.04
C LEU A 6 5.63 -11.84 20.92
N LYS A 7 6.08 -13.09 21.07
CA LYS A 7 5.44 -14.08 21.96
C LYS A 7 5.53 -13.68 23.44
N SER A 8 6.63 -13.05 23.85
CA SER A 8 6.82 -12.55 25.21
C SER A 8 6.16 -11.20 25.47
N ALA A 9 5.60 -10.55 24.44
CA ALA A 9 5.05 -9.21 24.55
C ALA A 9 3.83 -9.21 25.49
N ASN A 10 3.94 -8.51 26.62
CA ASN A 10 2.84 -8.42 27.56
C ASN A 10 1.83 -7.30 27.21
N ARG A 11 2.14 -6.48 26.19
CA ARG A 11 1.32 -5.35 25.71
C ARG A 11 0.85 -5.59 24.28
N LYS A 12 -0.18 -4.85 23.87
CA LYS A 12 -0.59 -4.80 22.46
C LYS A 12 0.56 -4.29 21.60
N THR A 13 0.85 -4.98 20.51
CA THR A 13 1.94 -4.69 19.58
C THR A 13 1.35 -4.67 18.16
N TYR A 14 1.65 -3.62 17.43
CA TYR A 14 1.18 -3.40 16.06
C TYR A 14 2.38 -3.48 15.13
N LEU A 15 2.30 -4.34 14.12
CA LEU A 15 3.30 -4.47 13.06
C LEU A 15 2.65 -3.99 11.78
N ILE A 16 3.28 -2.99 11.16
CA ILE A 16 2.84 -2.43 9.89
C ILE A 16 3.96 -2.71 8.89
N LEU A 17 3.62 -3.47 7.85
CA LEU A 17 4.51 -3.73 6.73
C LEU A 17 3.97 -2.99 5.52
N ASP A 18 4.65 -1.93 5.13
CA ASP A 18 4.26 -1.11 3.99
C ASP A 18 4.91 -1.63 2.70
N ALA A 19 4.17 -1.55 1.59
CA ALA A 19 4.61 -1.86 0.24
C ALA A 19 5.34 -3.21 0.11
N LEU A 20 4.71 -4.30 0.59
CA LEU A 20 5.30 -5.65 0.54
C LEU A 20 5.68 -6.07 -0.89
N ASP A 21 4.99 -5.59 -1.92
CA ASP A 21 5.30 -5.82 -3.34
C ASP A 21 6.60 -5.15 -3.81
N GLU A 22 7.13 -4.17 -3.07
CA GLU A 22 8.44 -3.57 -3.36
C GLU A 22 9.61 -4.35 -2.73
N SER A 23 9.31 -5.44 -2.02
CA SER A 23 10.34 -6.33 -1.47
C SER A 23 11.08 -7.12 -2.56
N GLY A 24 12.36 -7.40 -2.31
CA GLY A 24 13.23 -8.12 -3.25
C GLY A 24 12.70 -9.51 -3.62
N VAL A 25 12.81 -9.85 -4.90
CA VAL A 25 12.38 -11.15 -5.45
C VAL A 25 13.58 -12.12 -5.47
N PRO A 26 13.42 -13.37 -5.00
CA PRO A 26 12.21 -13.97 -4.44
C PRO A 26 11.93 -13.56 -2.99
N ARG A 27 10.67 -13.29 -2.66
CA ARG A 27 10.23 -12.85 -1.31
C ARG A 27 9.69 -13.98 -0.42
N LYS A 28 10.04 -15.23 -0.73
CA LYS A 28 9.50 -16.43 -0.04
C LYS A 28 9.72 -16.39 1.47
N ASP A 29 10.92 -16.01 1.90
CA ASP A 29 11.26 -15.96 3.34
C ASP A 29 10.47 -14.87 4.08
N LEU A 30 10.23 -13.73 3.41
CA LEU A 30 9.42 -12.65 3.96
C LEU A 30 7.94 -13.07 4.06
N LEU A 31 7.39 -13.68 3.03
CA LEU A 31 6.02 -14.19 3.05
C LEU A 31 5.82 -15.28 4.12
N ALA A 32 6.78 -16.19 4.26
CA ALA A 32 6.76 -17.20 5.32
C ALA A 32 6.83 -16.58 6.72
N TRP A 33 7.57 -15.48 6.88
CA TRP A 33 7.63 -14.74 8.14
C TRP A 33 6.32 -14.00 8.45
N VAL A 34 5.70 -13.38 7.44
CA VAL A 34 4.38 -12.73 7.55
C VAL A 34 3.31 -13.75 7.94
N GLU A 35 3.28 -14.89 7.27
CA GLU A 35 2.39 -16.01 7.59
C GLU A 35 2.58 -16.46 9.04
N MET A 36 3.83 -16.70 9.46
CA MET A 36 4.10 -17.15 10.81
C MET A 36 3.62 -16.16 11.88
N ILE A 37 3.63 -14.85 11.59
CA ILE A 37 3.09 -13.82 12.50
C ILE A 37 1.56 -13.83 12.49
N ALA A 38 0.95 -13.92 11.31
CA ALA A 38 -0.51 -13.96 11.17
C ALA A 38 -1.11 -15.19 11.87
N GLU A 39 -0.40 -16.32 11.87
CA GLU A 39 -0.78 -17.55 12.59
C GLU A 39 -0.56 -17.50 14.11
N LEU A 40 0.10 -16.45 14.64
CA LEU A 40 0.25 -16.32 16.09
C LEU A 40 -1.13 -16.10 16.72
N THR A 41 -1.58 -17.08 17.50
CA THR A 41 -2.85 -17.05 18.25
C THR A 41 -2.79 -16.11 19.47
N SER A 42 -2.30 -14.88 19.30
CA SER A 42 -2.14 -13.89 20.37
C SER A 42 -3.06 -12.69 20.11
N PRO A 43 -4.05 -12.41 20.97
CA PRO A 43 -4.92 -11.25 20.82
C PRO A 43 -4.20 -9.90 21.07
N LYS A 44 -2.91 -9.95 21.36
CA LYS A 44 -2.06 -8.77 21.60
C LYS A 44 -1.27 -8.37 20.35
N ILE A 45 -1.18 -9.22 19.33
CA ILE A 45 -0.42 -8.92 18.12
C ILE A 45 -1.41 -8.52 17.03
N HIS A 46 -1.16 -7.38 16.40
CA HIS A 46 -1.95 -6.87 15.29
C HIS A 46 -1.01 -6.66 14.11
N LEU A 47 -1.39 -7.19 12.95
CA LEU A 47 -0.60 -7.11 11.72
C LEU A 47 -1.42 -6.36 10.66
N LEU A 48 -0.80 -5.36 10.05
CA LEU A 48 -1.29 -4.68 8.86
C LEU A 48 -0.22 -4.79 7.78
N VAL A 49 -0.63 -5.25 6.60
CA VAL A 49 0.24 -5.35 5.43
C VAL A 49 -0.42 -4.57 4.30
N THR A 50 0.35 -3.73 3.62
CA THR A 50 -0.07 -3.10 2.36
C THR A 50 0.72 -3.71 1.21
N SER A 51 0.05 -3.93 0.09
CA SER A 51 0.70 -4.36 -1.14
C SER A 51 -0.18 -4.09 -2.36
N ARG A 52 0.44 -4.08 -3.54
CA ARG A 52 -0.28 -4.38 -4.79
C ARG A 52 -0.79 -5.82 -4.80
N GLU A 53 -1.76 -6.09 -5.68
CA GLU A 53 -2.25 -7.44 -5.94
C GLU A 53 -1.27 -8.20 -6.85
N GLU A 54 -0.24 -8.78 -6.26
CA GLU A 54 0.69 -9.68 -6.96
C GLU A 54 0.33 -11.16 -6.68
N SER A 55 0.52 -12.03 -7.68
CA SER A 55 0.07 -13.43 -7.60
C SER A 55 0.72 -14.23 -6.46
N ASP A 56 1.99 -13.98 -6.16
CA ASP A 56 2.72 -14.66 -5.08
C ASP A 56 2.24 -14.17 -3.71
N ILE A 57 2.02 -12.86 -3.55
CA ILE A 57 1.48 -12.27 -2.32
C ILE A 57 0.03 -12.74 -2.07
N SER A 58 -0.84 -12.61 -3.07
CA SER A 58 -2.25 -13.00 -2.97
C SER A 58 -2.42 -14.50 -2.70
N SER A 59 -1.54 -15.35 -3.25
CA SER A 59 -1.57 -16.80 -2.97
C SER A 59 -1.33 -17.14 -1.50
N VAL A 60 -0.56 -16.31 -0.78
CA VAL A 60 -0.22 -16.51 0.63
C VAL A 60 -1.25 -15.82 1.52
N LEU A 61 -1.44 -14.51 1.34
CA LEU A 61 -2.27 -13.66 2.21
C LEU A 61 -3.77 -13.89 2.01
N GLY A 62 -4.18 -14.33 0.81
CA GLY A 62 -5.56 -14.67 0.48
C GLY A 62 -6.03 -16.03 1.02
N ARG A 63 -5.18 -16.77 1.74
CA ARG A 63 -5.58 -18.06 2.32
C ARG A 63 -6.67 -17.88 3.37
N PRO A 64 -7.71 -18.74 3.37
CA PRO A 64 -8.77 -18.67 4.36
C PRO A 64 -8.22 -18.72 5.79
N ASN A 65 -8.74 -17.84 6.65
CA ASN A 65 -8.41 -17.75 8.08
C ASN A 65 -6.97 -17.33 8.40
N LEU A 66 -6.15 -16.94 7.43
CA LEU A 66 -4.81 -16.38 7.70
C LEU A 66 -4.91 -14.91 8.13
N MET A 67 -5.63 -14.10 7.35
CA MET A 67 -5.87 -12.69 7.65
C MET A 67 -7.34 -12.51 8.06
N ASP A 68 -7.56 -11.74 9.12
CA ASP A 68 -8.92 -11.42 9.60
C ASP A 68 -9.72 -10.64 8.54
N GLN A 69 -9.03 -9.73 7.82
CA GLN A 69 -9.62 -8.88 6.79
C GLN A 69 -8.62 -8.64 5.66
N ILE A 70 -9.14 -8.63 4.44
CA ILE A 70 -8.41 -8.18 3.24
C ILE A 70 -9.27 -7.10 2.61
N ILE A 71 -8.73 -5.88 2.51
CA ILE A 71 -9.45 -4.71 2.00
C ILE A 71 -8.78 -4.31 0.68
N ALA A 72 -9.51 -4.50 -0.42
CA ALA A 72 -9.09 -3.97 -1.72
C ALA A 72 -9.36 -2.46 -1.77
N VAL A 73 -8.33 -1.68 -2.11
CA VAL A 73 -8.49 -0.24 -2.32
C VAL A 73 -9.12 -0.01 -3.69
N GLN A 74 -10.27 0.65 -3.75
CA GLN A 74 -11.08 0.80 -4.97
C GLN A 74 -10.48 1.86 -5.90
N THR A 75 -9.90 1.43 -7.02
CA THR A 75 -9.12 2.28 -7.93
C THR A 75 -9.95 3.34 -8.66
N ASP A 76 -11.24 3.09 -8.92
CA ASP A 76 -12.12 4.00 -9.68
C ASP A 76 -12.52 5.26 -8.90
N ILE A 77 -12.64 5.15 -7.59
CA ILE A 77 -12.80 6.30 -6.68
C ILE A 77 -11.49 7.07 -6.58
N ILE A 78 -10.37 6.36 -6.46
CA ILE A 78 -9.04 6.95 -6.29
C ILE A 78 -8.63 7.78 -7.52
N ASP A 79 -8.91 7.33 -8.74
CA ASP A 79 -8.54 8.09 -9.94
C ASP A 79 -9.20 9.48 -9.98
N LYS A 80 -10.44 9.60 -9.48
CA LYS A 80 -11.12 10.89 -9.36
C LYS A 80 -10.47 11.78 -8.31
N ASP A 81 -10.10 11.21 -7.17
CA ASP A 81 -9.44 11.94 -6.09
C ASP A 81 -8.04 12.40 -6.49
N ILE A 82 -7.26 11.55 -7.18
CA ILE A 82 -5.97 11.90 -7.76
C ILE A 82 -6.13 13.02 -8.78
N ARG A 83 -7.14 12.94 -9.64
CA ARG A 83 -7.45 13.99 -10.62
C ARG A 83 -7.73 15.33 -9.93
N ALA A 84 -8.59 15.33 -8.92
CA ALA A 84 -8.94 16.52 -8.15
C ALA A 84 -7.73 17.11 -7.41
N TYR A 85 -6.89 16.25 -6.82
CA TYR A 85 -5.64 16.66 -6.19
C TYR A 85 -4.67 17.29 -7.19
N MET A 86 -4.53 16.70 -8.38
CA MET A 86 -3.69 17.24 -9.46
C MET A 86 -4.20 18.58 -9.97
N GLU A 87 -5.50 18.76 -10.18
CA GLU A 87 -6.10 20.05 -10.56
C GLU A 87 -5.76 21.13 -9.52
N HIS A 88 -5.97 20.82 -8.24
CA HIS A 88 -5.64 21.74 -7.17
C HIS A 88 -4.14 22.06 -7.13
N ARG A 89 -3.28 21.05 -7.28
CA ARG A 89 -1.83 21.20 -7.19
C ARG A 89 -1.25 21.95 -8.39
N LEU A 90 -1.74 21.72 -9.60
CA LEU A 90 -1.34 22.45 -10.81
C LEU A 90 -1.73 23.93 -10.74
N GLY A 91 -2.88 24.25 -10.13
CA GLY A 91 -3.34 25.63 -9.98
C GLY A 91 -2.66 26.41 -8.86
N THR A 92 -2.23 25.75 -7.79
CA THR A 92 -1.73 26.41 -6.56
C THR A 92 -0.25 26.19 -6.27
N GLY A 93 0.34 25.14 -6.83
CA GLY A 93 1.72 24.71 -6.58
C GLY A 93 2.75 25.65 -7.21
N LYS A 94 3.73 26.08 -6.41
CA LYS A 94 4.83 26.95 -6.88
C LYS A 94 5.70 26.24 -7.93
N GLU A 95 5.84 24.93 -7.82
CA GLU A 95 6.58 24.08 -8.75
C GLU A 95 5.98 24.05 -10.16
N PHE A 96 4.69 24.38 -10.30
CA PHE A 96 3.97 24.40 -11.58
C PHE A 96 3.81 25.82 -12.16
N GLN A 97 4.32 26.86 -11.48
CA GLN A 97 4.20 28.25 -11.95
C GLN A 97 4.73 28.46 -13.37
N ARG A 98 5.80 27.76 -13.76
CA ARG A 98 6.37 27.86 -15.12
C ARG A 98 5.38 27.47 -16.24
N TRP A 99 4.33 26.75 -15.89
CA TRP A 99 3.29 26.31 -16.82
C TRP A 99 1.91 26.88 -16.48
N LYS A 100 1.83 27.92 -15.64
CA LYS A 100 0.56 28.52 -15.20
C LYS A 100 -0.36 28.90 -16.37
N ASP A 101 0.22 29.42 -17.45
CA ASP A 101 -0.52 29.87 -18.64
C ASP A 101 -0.52 28.83 -19.77
N ARG A 102 -0.14 27.58 -19.46
CA ARG A 102 0.00 26.46 -20.41
C ARG A 102 -0.94 25.32 -20.07
N ALA A 103 -2.22 25.53 -20.36
CA ALA A 103 -3.28 24.54 -20.13
C ALA A 103 -3.00 23.20 -20.84
N ASP A 104 -2.38 23.24 -22.03
CA ASP A 104 -1.95 22.07 -22.78
C ASP A 104 -0.95 21.20 -21.99
N ILE A 105 0.00 21.83 -21.30
CA ILE A 105 1.00 21.15 -20.49
C ILE A 105 0.40 20.65 -19.18
N GLN A 106 -0.43 21.46 -18.51
CA GLN A 106 -1.10 21.08 -17.27
C GLN A 106 -1.98 19.85 -17.46
N GLN A 107 -2.80 19.83 -18.53
CA GLN A 107 -3.62 18.67 -18.88
C GLN A 107 -2.76 17.42 -19.10
N LYS A 108 -1.66 17.55 -19.84
CA LYS A 108 -0.74 16.44 -20.09
C LYS A 108 -0.11 15.90 -18.80
N ILE A 109 0.25 16.77 -17.87
CA ILE A 109 0.79 16.36 -16.56
C ILE A 109 -0.28 15.61 -15.78
N GLN A 110 -1.47 16.18 -15.65
CA GLN A 110 -2.59 15.58 -14.92
C GLN A 110 -2.94 14.19 -15.47
N ASP A 111 -3.13 14.06 -16.79
CA ASP A 111 -3.49 12.78 -17.40
C ASP A 111 -2.34 11.76 -17.32
N SER A 112 -1.09 12.21 -17.44
CA SER A 112 0.06 11.30 -17.30
C SER A 112 0.19 10.78 -15.87
N LEU A 113 0.10 11.66 -14.86
CA LEU A 113 0.24 11.26 -13.46
C LEU A 113 -0.95 10.42 -13.00
N THR A 114 -2.18 10.79 -13.35
CA THR A 114 -3.38 9.99 -13.02
C THR A 114 -3.36 8.61 -13.68
N ARG A 115 -2.81 8.49 -14.89
CA ARG A 115 -2.67 7.18 -15.54
C ARG A 115 -1.56 6.33 -14.92
N MET A 116 -0.46 6.96 -14.50
CA MET A 116 0.70 6.26 -13.95
C MET A 116 0.53 5.89 -12.47
N SER A 117 -0.31 6.60 -11.72
CA SER A 117 -0.61 6.28 -10.32
C SER A 117 -1.27 4.91 -10.18
N GLY A 118 -2.10 4.50 -11.15
CA GLY A 118 -2.74 3.19 -11.13
C GLY A 118 -3.58 2.96 -9.86
N GLY A 119 -4.22 4.02 -9.34
CA GLY A 119 -4.97 3.99 -8.09
C GLY A 119 -4.12 4.08 -6.81
N MET A 120 -2.85 4.53 -6.86
CA MET A 120 -2.01 4.81 -5.69
C MET A 120 -1.49 6.24 -5.64
#